data_AF-A0A1H7J3A1-F1
#
_entry.id   AF-A0A1H7J3A1-F1
#
_cell.length_a   1.000
_cell.length_b   1.000
_cell.length_c   1.000
_cell.angle_alpha   90.00
_cell.angle_beta   90.00
_cell.angle_gamma   90.00
#
_symmetry.space_group_name_H-M   'P 1'
#
loop_
_entity.id
_entity.type
_entity.pdbx_description
1 polymer ?
#
loop_
_entity_poly.entity_id
_entity_poly.type
_entity_poly.pdbx_seq_one_letter_code
_entity_poly.pdbx_strand_id
1 'polypeptide(L)' 'MVIIKNCIKCLKCGDIIESVSRHDFKSCSCGAVCVDGGKDYLRRCGYLEDYEDLSVVEEDNSK' A
#
# COMPACT_ATOMS: atom_id res chain seq x y z
N MET A 1 -15.40 -3.41 -6.15
CA MET A 1 -13.94 -3.47 -6.02
C MET A 1 -13.61 -3.67 -4.56
N VAL A 2 -12.92 -4.75 -4.22
CA VAL A 2 -12.53 -5.11 -2.86
C VAL A 2 -11.00 -5.10 -2.80
N ILE A 3 -10.43 -4.36 -1.84
CA ILE A 3 -8.98 -4.39 -1.60
C ILE A 3 -8.67 -5.58 -0.71
N ILE A 4 -7.97 -6.56 -1.26
CA ILE A 4 -7.55 -7.78 -0.53
C ILE A 4 -6.26 -7.52 0.24
N LYS A 5 -5.32 -6.83 -0.41
CA LYS A 5 -4.00 -6.51 0.14
C LYS A 5 -3.58 -5.10 -0.24
N ASN A 6 -3.15 -4.31 0.74
CA ASN A 6 -2.66 -2.96 0.54
C ASN A 6 -1.18 -2.89 0.93
N CYS A 7 -0.31 -3.19 -0.02
CA CYS A 7 1.11 -3.42 0.24
C CYS A 7 1.97 -2.74 -0.84
N ILE A 8 3.09 -2.16 -0.41
CA ILE A 8 4.13 -1.66 -1.30
C ILE A 8 5.51 -2.08 -0.82
N LYS A 9 6.46 -2.14 -1.76
CA LYS A 9 7.87 -2.33 -1.48
C LYS A 9 8.64 -1.06 -1.78
N CYS A 10 9.40 -0.55 -0.81
CA CYS A 10 10.31 0.56 -1.03
C CYS A 10 11.51 0.11 -1.86
N LEU A 11 11.76 0.79 -2.98
CA LEU A 11 12.91 0.51 -3.85
C LEU A 11 14.21 1.13 -3.33
N LYS A 12 14.13 2.08 -2.39
CA LYS A 12 15.30 2.72 -1.75
C LYS A 12 15.92 1.87 -0.64
N CYS A 13 15.11 1.39 0.31
CA CYS A 13 15.62 0.57 1.44
C CYS A 13 15.28 -0.92 1.32
N GLY A 14 14.39 -1.31 0.41
CA GLY A 14 13.95 -2.70 0.25
C GLY A 14 12.79 -3.12 1.16
N ASP A 15 12.33 -2.25 2.06
CA ASP A 15 11.27 -2.58 3.02
C ASP A 15 9.94 -2.87 2.34
N ILE A 16 9.24 -3.88 2.84
CA ILE A 16 7.87 -4.18 2.44
C ILE A 16 6.95 -3.74 3.57
N ILE A 17 6.05 -2.82 3.25
CA ILE A 17 5.07 -2.27 4.20
C ILE A 17 3.66 -2.57 3.73
N GLU A 18 2.80 -2.95 4.66
CA GLU A 18 1.40 -3.30 4.41
C GLU A 18 0.50 -2.56 5.41
N SER A 19 -0.57 -1.94 4.90
CA SER A 19 -1.61 -1.33 5.73
C SER A 19 -2.77 -2.32 5.86
N VAL A 20 -3.09 -2.73 7.09
CA VAL A 20 -4.11 -3.76 7.33
C VAL A 20 -5.46 -3.20 7.80
N SER A 21 -5.51 -1.95 8.27
CA SER A 21 -6.73 -1.30 8.76
C SER A 21 -6.84 0.14 8.26
N ARG A 22 -8.06 0.71 8.28
CA ARG A 22 -8.33 2.08 7.79
C ARG A 22 -7.42 3.17 8.36
N HIS A 23 -6.96 2.99 9.60
CA HIS A 23 -6.10 3.95 10.31
C HIS A 23 -4.69 3.39 10.55
N ASP A 24 -4.25 2.45 9.69
CA ASP A 24 -2.93 1.84 9.79
C ASP A 24 -1.95 2.50 8.81
N PHE A 25 -1.42 3.64 9.24
CA PHE A 25 -0.33 4.32 8.54
C PHE A 25 0.99 3.60 8.79
N LYS A 26 1.62 3.10 7.73
CA LYS A 26 2.97 2.50 7.78
C LYS A 26 3.91 3.27 6.87
N SER A 27 5.11 3.57 7.35
CA SER A 27 6.21 4.10 6.55
C SER A 27 7.37 3.10 6.50
N CYS A 28 8.15 3.13 5.43
CA CYS A 28 9.41 2.39 5.40
C CYS A 28 10.43 2.99 6.38
N SER A 29 11.49 2.23 6.70
CA SER A 29 12.54 2.64 7.62
C SER A 29 13.33 3.86 7.15
N CYS A 30 13.46 4.08 5.83
CA CYS A 30 14.13 5.27 5.29
C CYS A 30 13.20 6.49 5.18
N GLY A 31 11.91 6.33 5.45
CA GLY A 31 10.92 7.40 5.36
C GLY A 31 10.61 7.89 3.94
N ALA A 32 11.12 7.24 2.90
CA ALA A 32 10.88 7.64 1.50
C ALA A 32 9.45 7.38 1.04
N VAL A 33 8.83 6.30 1.51
CA VAL A 33 7.50 5.86 1.09
C VAL A 33 6.64 5.42 2.27
N CYS A 34 5.32 5.59 2.14
CA CYS A 34 4.36 5.13 3.13
C CYS A 34 3.04 4.66 2.49
N VAL A 35 2.31 3.83 3.23
CA VAL A 35 1.02 3.23 2.87
C VAL A 35 -0.01 3.47 3.98
N ASP A 36 -1.25 3.73 3.59
CA ASP A 36 -2.39 3.93 4.50
C ASP A 36 -3.70 3.49 3.82
N GLY A 37 -4.76 3.38 4.62
CA GLY A 37 -6.13 3.12 4.17
C GLY A 37 -6.59 1.67 4.27
N GLY A 38 -5.75 0.76 4.75
CA GLY A 38 -6.13 -0.64 4.98
C GLY A 38 -6.75 -1.28 3.75
N LYS A 39 -7.96 -1.83 3.91
CA LYS A 39 -8.76 -2.43 2.84
C LYS A 39 -9.89 -1.51 2.34
N ASP A 40 -9.96 -0.28 2.84
CA ASP A 40 -10.99 0.70 2.49
C ASP A 40 -10.57 1.54 1.27
N TYR A 41 -9.30 1.95 1.21
CA TYR A 41 -8.74 2.70 0.09
C TYR A 41 -7.22 2.52 0.00
N LEU A 42 -6.66 2.72 -1.20
CA LEU A 42 -5.22 2.71 -1.42
C LEU A 42 -4.67 4.13 -1.34
N ARG A 43 -3.89 4.43 -0.31
CA ARG A 43 -3.10 5.66 -0.22
C ARG A 43 -1.61 5.34 -0.25
N ARG A 44 -0.88 6.09 -1.08
CA ARG A 44 0.59 6.05 -1.21
C ARG A 44 1.12 7.44 -0.97
N CYS A 45 2.18 7.59 -0.18
CA CYS A 45 3.00 8.80 -0.23
C CYS A 45 4.44 8.42 -0.58
N GLY A 46 5.11 9.31 -1.30
CA GLY A 46 6.42 9.06 -1.91
C GLY A 46 6.36 9.28 -3.43
N TYR A 47 7.50 9.17 -4.08
CA TYR A 47 7.57 9.23 -5.54
C TYR A 47 7.27 7.86 -6.14
N LEU A 48 6.63 7.83 -7.32
CA LEU A 48 6.28 6.58 -8.04
C LEU A 48 7.50 5.68 -8.34
N GLU A 49 8.68 6.28 -8.49
CA GLU A 49 9.96 5.58 -8.71
C GLU A 49 10.55 4.97 -7.43
N ASP A 50 10.06 5.36 -6.25
CA ASP A 50 10.60 4.93 -4.97
C ASP A 50 9.90 3.69 -4.40
N TYR A 51 8.81 3.24 -5.02
CA TYR A 51 8.09 2.04 -4.59
C TYR A 51 7.58 1.20 -5.76
N GLU A 52 7.46 -0.09 -5.49
CA GLU A 52 6.73 -1.06 -6.30
C GLU A 52 5.39 -1.35 -5.60
N ASP A 53 4.28 -1.24 -6.34
CA ASP A 53 2.96 -1.54 -5.81
C ASP A 53 2.69 -3.05 -5.84
N LEU A 54 2.39 -3.61 -4.67
CA LEU A 54 2.10 -5.03 -4.46
C LEU A 54 0.66 -5.22 -3.95
N SER A 55 -0.23 -4.28 -4.26
CA SER A 55 -1.62 -4.36 -3.82
C SER A 55 -2.41 -5.38 -4.65
N VAL A 56 -3.37 -6.02 -4.01
CA VAL A 56 -4.29 -6.97 -4.64
C VAL A 56 -5.69 -6.41 -4.50
N VAL A 57 -6.33 -6.17 -5.64
CA VAL A 57 -7.69 -5.66 -5.73
C VAL A 57 -8.52 -6.64 -6.57
N GLU A 58 -9.68 -7.02 -6.06
CA GLU A 58 -10.64 -7.84 -6.78
C GLU A 58 -11.80 -6.98 -7.26
N GLU A 59 -12.23 -7.18 -8.51
CA GLU A 59 -13.42 -6.54 -9.03
C GLU A 59 -14.65 -7.25 -8.44
N ASP A 60 -15.58 -6.47 -7.90
CA ASP A 60 -16.81 -7.04 -7.35
C ASP A 60 -17.75 -7.28 -8.53
N ASN A 61 -17.85 -8.55 -8.96
CA ASN A 61 -18.68 -8.97 -10.09
C ASN A 61 -20.16 -9.15 -9.73
N SER A 62 -20.63 -8.54 -8.64
CA SER A 62 -22.03 -8.60 -8.23
C SER A 62 -22.89 -7.82 -9.23
N LYS A 63 -23.51 -8.56 -10.15
CA LYS A 63 -24.58 -8.09 -11.05
C LYS A 63 -25.90 -7.95 -10.30
#